data_AF-A0A850VN15-F1
#
_entry.id   AF-A0A850VN15-F1
#
_cell.length_a   1.000
_cell.length_b   1.000
_cell.length_c   1.000
_cell.angle_alpha   90.00
_cell.angle_beta   90.00
_cell.angle_gamma   90.00
#
_symmetry.space_group_name_H-M   'P 1'
#
loop_
_entity.id
_entity.type
_entity.pdbx_description
1 polymer ?
#
loop_
_entity_poly.entity_id
_entity_poly.type
_entity_poly.pdbx_seq_one_letter_code
_entity_poly.pdbx_strand_id
1 'polypeptide(L)' 'FHCNRCFRQEGARFAVTSCGHVLCAACEGAGPCPVCAADCRYLPVSDKASCPRLLAAALSLPHPPSPAAVS' A
#
# COMPACT_ATOMS: atom_id res chain seq x y z
N PHE A 1 11.21 -0.77 4.46
CA PHE A 1 11.15 0.71 4.43
C PHE A 1 11.38 1.24 5.85
N HIS A 2 12.09 2.36 6.03
CA HIS A 2 12.22 3.05 7.32
C HIS A 2 11.42 4.35 7.31
N CYS A 3 11.03 4.83 8.48
CA CYS A 3 10.44 6.15 8.60
C CYS A 3 11.51 7.24 8.42
N ASN A 4 11.27 8.22 7.56
CA ASN A 4 12.19 9.34 7.32
C ASN A 4 12.27 10.36 8.47
N ARG A 5 11.41 10.22 9.49
CA ARG A 5 11.37 11.09 10.68
C ARG A 5 12.11 10.47 11.88
N CYS A 6 11.80 9.21 12.20
CA CYS A 6 12.33 8.53 13.39
C CYS A 6 13.28 7.35 13.08
N PHE A 7 13.53 7.07 11.80
CA PHE A 7 14.43 6.02 11.31
C PHE A 7 14.09 4.59 11.77
N ARG A 8 12.90 4.38 12.36
CA ARG A 8 12.42 3.05 12.75
C ARG A 8 11.91 2.27 11.54
N GLN A 9 12.15 0.96 11.58
CA GLN A 9 11.86 0.03 10.50
C GLN A 9 10.91 -1.10 10.90
N GLU A 10 10.64 -1.26 12.20
CA GLU A 10 10.08 -2.49 12.75
C GLU A 10 8.54 -2.43 12.87
N GLY A 11 7.85 -3.38 12.23
CA GLY A 11 6.45 -3.76 12.49
C GLY A 11 5.36 -2.71 12.26
N ALA A 12 5.72 -1.48 11.90
CA ALA A 12 4.77 -0.37 11.78
C ALA A 12 4.18 -0.30 10.36
N ARG A 13 2.88 0.01 10.28
CA ARG A 13 2.26 0.47 9.03
C ARG A 13 2.94 1.76 8.59
N PHE A 14 3.25 1.86 7.30
CA PHE A 14 3.84 3.05 6.71
C PHE A 14 2.85 3.75 5.79
N ALA A 15 2.97 5.06 5.69
CA ALA A 15 2.31 5.89 4.69
C ALA A 15 3.37 6.64 3.88
N VAL A 16 3.12 6.78 2.58
CA VAL A 16 3.90 7.62 1.68
C VAL A 16 3.15 8.92 1.48
N THR A 17 3.85 10.04 1.64
CA THR A 17 3.31 11.36 1.36
C THR A 17 3.43 11.72 -0.13
N SER A 18 2.61 12.64 -0.64
CA SER A 18 2.70 13.11 -2.04
C SER A 18 4.07 13.69 -2.42
N CYS A 19 4.85 14.17 -1.44
CA CYS A 19 6.22 14.64 -1.65
C CYS A 19 7.27 13.51 -1.63
N GLY A 20 6.87 12.25 -1.41
CA GLY A 20 7.73 11.08 -1.45
C GLY A 20 8.30 10.61 -0.11
N HIS A 21 7.95 11.24 1.01
CA HIS A 21 8.45 10.82 2.32
C HIS A 21 7.64 9.67 2.91
N VAL A 22 8.37 8.68 3.45
CA VAL A 22 7.81 7.51 4.13
C VAL A 22 7.73 7.77 5.63
N LEU A 23 6.54 7.63 6.21
CA LEU A 23 6.28 7.89 7.62
C LEU A 23 5.59 6.68 8.25
N CYS A 24 5.96 6.33 9.48
CA CYS A 24 5.26 5.29 10.23
C CYS A 24 3.94 5.83 10.79
N ALA A 25 3.03 4.93 11.19
CA ALA A 25 1.75 5.29 11.77
C ALA A 25 1.83 6.13 13.07
N ALA A 26 2.98 6.16 13.73
CA ALA A 26 3.21 7.04 14.88
C ALA A 26 3.70 8.45 14.49
N CYS A 27 4.21 8.60 13.26
CA CYS A 27 4.70 9.85 12.69
C CYS A 27 3.75 10.45 11.65
N GLU A 28 2.74 9.70 11.19
CA GLU A 28 1.58 10.29 10.54
C GLU A 28 0.82 11.09 11.60
N GLY A 29 0.70 12.39 11.39
CA GLY A 29 0.09 13.31 12.35
C GLY A 29 -0.72 14.35 11.59
N ALA A 30 -1.74 14.89 12.24
CA ALA A 30 -2.79 15.75 11.69
C ALA A 30 -2.32 17.14 11.19
N GLY A 31 -1.16 17.22 10.55
CA GLY A 31 -0.53 18.42 10.09
C GLY A 31 0.42 18.18 8.90
N PRO A 32 1.19 19.21 8.52
CA PRO A 32 2.06 19.17 7.36
C PRO A 32 3.16 18.11 7.50
N CYS A 33 3.67 17.65 6.37
CA CYS A 33 4.71 16.63 6.32
C CYS A 33 5.88 17.00 7.24
N PRO A 34 6.26 16.15 8.22
CA PRO A 34 7.28 16.49 9.19
C PRO A 34 8.71 16.45 8.62
N VAL A 35 8.89 16.22 7.31
CA VAL A 35 10.19 16.25 6.63
C VAL A 35 10.36 17.52 5.79
N CYS A 36 9.36 17.90 4.99
CA CYS A 36 9.42 19.09 4.13
C CYS A 36 8.52 20.26 4.58
N ALA A 37 7.75 20.09 5.66
CA ALA A 37 6.80 21.08 6.21
C ALA A 37 5.68 21.52 5.26
N ALA A 38 5.45 20.82 4.14
CA ALA A 38 4.37 21.09 3.20
C ALA A 38 3.08 20.32 3.55
N ASP A 39 1.93 20.84 3.14
CA ASP A 39 0.65 20.12 3.24
C ASP A 39 0.63 18.96 2.23
N CYS A 40 0.94 17.76 2.72
CA CYS A 40 1.09 16.57 1.88
C CYS A 40 -0.01 15.59 2.19
N ARG A 41 -0.56 14.95 1.14
CA ARG A 41 -1.50 13.86 1.33
C ARG A 41 -0.77 12.59 1.72
N TYR A 42 -1.28 11.91 2.74
CA TYR A 42 -0.76 10.64 3.24
C TYR A 42 -1.48 9.49 2.54
N LEU A 43 -0.74 8.60 1.89
CA LEU A 43 -1.24 7.39 1.25
C LEU A 43 -0.69 6.17 2.00
N PRO A 44 -1.55 5.35 2.64
CA PRO A 44 -1.10 4.17 3.36
C PRO A 44 -0.48 3.17 2.39
N VAL A 45 0.72 2.69 2.70
CA VAL A 45 1.37 1.59 2.00
C VAL A 45 0.80 0.30 2.57
N SER A 46 -0.10 -0.32 1.82
CA SER A 46 -0.62 -1.64 2.17
C SER A 46 0.44 -2.70 1.84
N ASP A 47 0.73 -3.57 2.81
CA ASP A 47 1.67 -4.68 2.69
C ASP A 47 1.07 -5.75 1.76
N LYS A 48 1.04 -5.46 0.47
CA LYS A 48 0.54 -6.39 -0.55
C LYS A 48 1.63 -6.72 -1.56
N ALA A 49 2.77 -7.13 -1.02
CA ALA A 49 3.83 -7.78 -1.79
C ALA A 49 4.31 -9.05 -1.08
N SER A 50 3.46 -10.07 -1.01
CA SER A 50 3.95 -11.45 -1.03
C SER A 50 2.85 -12.40 -1.53
N CYS A 51 2.92 -12.79 -2.80
CA CYS A 51 2.92 -14.20 -3.14
C CYS A 51 3.18 -14.37 -4.66
N PRO A 52 4.35 -14.89 -5.10
CA PRO A 52 4.52 -15.34 -6.48
C PRO A 52 3.54 -16.45 -6.89
N ARG A 53 2.79 -17.06 -5.95
CA ARG A 53 1.71 -18.03 -6.24
C ARG A 53 0.33 -17.41 -6.45
N LEU A 54 0.09 -16.14 -6.12
CA LEU A 54 -1.20 -15.48 -6.45
C LEU A 54 -1.25 -14.96 -7.91
N LEU A 55 -0.09 -14.71 -8.53
CA LEU A 55 0.01 -14.43 -9.96
C LEU A 55 -0.38 -15.67 -10.80
N ALA A 56 0.02 -16.87 -10.36
CA ALA A 56 -0.32 -18.11 -11.06
C ALA A 56 -1.78 -18.54 -10.87
N ALA A 57 -2.41 -18.23 -9.72
CA ALA A 57 -3.82 -18.54 -9.47
C ALA A 57 -4.79 -17.66 -10.28
N ALA A 58 -4.42 -16.40 -10.57
CA ALA A 58 -5.25 -15.50 -11.38
C ALA A 58 -5.27 -15.87 -12.87
N LEU A 59 -4.21 -16.50 -13.38
CA LEU A 59 -4.12 -17.01 -14.76
C LEU A 59 -4.79 -18.37 -14.96
N SER A 60 -5.25 -19.01 -13.87
CA SER A 60 -5.92 -20.31 -13.88
C SER A 60 -7.44 -20.21 -13.66
N LEU A 61 -8.03 -19.01 -13.71
CA LEU A 61 -9.49 -18.90 -13.82
C LEU A 61 -9.91 -19.31 -15.24
N PRO A 62 -10.61 -20.44 -15.44
CA PRO A 62 -11.30 -20.65 -16.69
C PRO A 62 -12.35 -19.55 -16.86
N HIS A 63 -12.44 -19.00 -18.06
CA HIS A 63 -13.51 -18.11 -18.49
C HIS A 63 -14.87 -18.59 -17.95
N PRO A 64 -15.77 -17.68 -17.51
CA PRO A 64 -17.16 -18.07 -17.33
C PRO A 64 -17.69 -18.62 -18.66
N PRO A 65 -18.30 -19.81 -18.71
CA PRO A 65 -18.92 -20.29 -19.93
C PRO A 65 -20.07 -19.34 -20.32
N SER A 66 -20.08 -19.02 -21.62
CA SER A 66 -21.14 -18.29 -22.33
C SER A 66 -22.54 -18.82 -21.99
N PRO A 67 -23.58 -17.98 -21.88
CA PRO A 67 -24.93 -18.42 -21.53
C PRO A 67 -25.57 -19.17 -22.70
N ALA A 68 -25.53 -20.50 -22.65
CA ALA A 68 -26.37 -21.35 -23.47
C ALA A 68 -27.01 -22.44 -22.60
N ALA A 69 -28.32 -22.61 -22.78
CA ALA A 69 -29.22 -23.63 -22.24
C ALA A 69 -29.80 -23.39 -20.83
N VAL A 70 -30.85 -22.56 -20.78
CA VAL A 70 -32.08 -22.97 -20.12
C VAL A 70 -33.20 -23.01 -21.16
N SER A 71 -33.80 -24.20 -21.28
CA SER A 71 -34.96 -24.61 -22.08
C SER A 71 -34.74 -24.96 -23.55
#